data_AF-A0A1Z8TYI8-F1
#
_entry.id   AF-A0A1Z8TYI8-F1
#
_cell.length_a   1.000
_cell.length_b   1.000
_cell.length_c   1.000
_cell.angle_alpha   90.00
_cell.angle_beta   90.00
_cell.angle_gamma   90.00
#
_symmetry.space_group_name_H-M   'P 1'
#
loop_
_entity.id
_entity.type
_entity.pdbx_description
1 polymer ?
#
loop_
_entity_poly.entity_id
_entity_poly.type
_entity_poly.pdbx_seq_one_letter_code
_entity_poly.pdbx_strand_id
1 'polypeptide(L)'
;MDWLTTLDKIEAKKWEDVFINYSFDLEEWTVARETLLALIDKDKKIASELHIRSYMTCCAESVSTTHPIPDLVEVISEFYGRFGMDNAKSRR
;
A
#
# COMPACT_ATOMS: atom_id res chain seq x y z
N MET A 1 12.11 -8.33 7.25
CA MET A 1 11.22 -8.71 8.38
C MET A 1 9.83 -8.82 7.82
N ASP A 2 9.12 -9.92 8.05
CA ASP A 2 7.76 -10.10 7.53
C ASP A 2 6.77 -9.32 8.41
N TRP A 3 6.44 -8.09 8.01
CA TRP A 3 5.55 -7.18 8.74
C TRP A 3 4.15 -7.78 8.93
N LEU A 4 3.74 -8.76 8.12
CA LEU A 4 2.49 -9.50 8.29
C LEU A 4 2.41 -10.21 9.63
N THR A 5 3.52 -10.76 10.11
CA THR A 5 3.59 -11.45 11.42
C THR A 5 3.40 -10.53 12.61
N THR A 6 3.57 -9.21 12.40
CA THR A 6 3.41 -8.19 13.45
C THR A 6 2.00 -7.61 13.50
N LEU A 7 1.18 -7.88 12.47
CA LEU A 7 -0.22 -7.48 12.44
C LEU A 7 -1.07 -8.42 13.29
N ASP A 8 -2.24 -7.95 13.69
CA ASP A 8 -3.23 -8.85 14.27
C ASP A 8 -3.72 -9.85 13.21
N LYS A 9 -4.21 -11.02 13.67
CA LYS A 9 -4.59 -12.13 12.79
C LYS A 9 -5.67 -11.74 11.76
N ILE A 10 -6.54 -10.79 12.09
CA ILE A 10 -7.62 -10.34 11.20
C ILE A 10 -7.03 -9.48 10.08
N GLU A 11 -6.16 -8.51 10.38
CA GLU A 11 -5.52 -7.71 9.33
C GLU A 11 -4.51 -8.50 8.51
N ALA A 12 -3.74 -9.42 9.11
CA ALA A 12 -2.85 -10.31 8.38
C ALA A 12 -3.62 -11.13 7.33
N LYS A 13 -4.75 -11.73 7.71
CA LYS A 13 -5.60 -12.48 6.77
C LYS A 13 -6.14 -11.61 5.64
N LYS A 14 -6.55 -10.38 5.92
CA LYS A 14 -7.02 -9.45 4.88
C LYS A 14 -5.92 -9.10 3.88
N TRP A 15 -4.66 -9.06 4.32
CA TRP A 15 -3.52 -8.87 3.44
C TRP A 15 -3.23 -10.11 2.59
N GLU A 16 -3.27 -11.30 3.18
CA GLU A 16 -3.16 -12.56 2.45
C GLU A 16 -4.22 -12.66 1.34
N ASP A 17 -5.47 -12.29 1.65
CA ASP A 17 -6.55 -12.23 0.65
C ASP A 17 -6.21 -11.25 -0.50
N VAL A 18 -5.60 -10.10 -0.20
CA VAL A 18 -5.16 -9.15 -1.25
C VAL A 18 -4.06 -9.76 -2.11
N PHE A 19 -3.03 -10.37 -1.53
CA PHE A 19 -1.91 -10.94 -2.30
C PHE A 19 -2.35 -12.01 -3.30
N ILE A 20 -3.38 -12.80 -2.97
CA ILE A 20 -3.93 -13.82 -3.87
C ILE A 20 -4.63 -13.20 -5.10
N ASN A 21 -5.15 -11.97 -4.98
CA ASN A 21 -5.98 -11.35 -6.00
C ASN A 21 -5.20 -10.49 -7.02
N TYR A 22 -3.92 -10.22 -6.79
CA TYR A 22 -3.11 -9.36 -7.67
C TYR A 22 -1.81 -10.04 -8.09
N SER A 23 -1.26 -9.64 -9.24
CA SER A 23 -0.08 -10.27 -9.86
C SER A 23 1.26 -9.78 -9.30
N PHE A 24 1.27 -9.26 -8.07
CA PHE A 24 2.47 -8.72 -7.41
C PHE A 24 2.94 -9.66 -6.32
N ASP A 25 4.25 -9.85 -6.21
CA ASP A 25 4.82 -10.70 -5.16
C ASP A 25 4.96 -9.97 -3.81
N LEU A 26 5.24 -10.74 -2.74
CA LEU A 26 5.32 -10.20 -1.38
C LEU A 26 6.43 -9.15 -1.21
N GLU A 27 7.53 -9.24 -1.97
CA GLU A 27 8.61 -8.27 -1.93
C GLU A 27 8.13 -6.94 -2.52
N GLU A 28 7.43 -6.99 -3.66
CA GLU A 28 6.82 -5.79 -4.26
C GLU A 28 5.83 -5.12 -3.31
N TRP A 29 4.94 -5.88 -2.68
CA TRP A 29 4.02 -5.36 -1.67
C TRP A 29 4.75 -4.75 -0.46
N THR A 30 5.85 -5.36 -0.04
CA THR A 30 6.63 -4.87 1.11
C THR A 30 7.32 -3.56 0.78
N VAL A 31 8.02 -3.47 -0.36
CA VAL A 31 8.69 -2.24 -0.83
C VAL A 31 7.68 -1.12 -1.04
N ALA A 32 6.54 -1.44 -1.65
CA ALA A 32 5.46 -0.50 -1.89
C ALA A 32 4.86 0.03 -0.57
N ARG A 33 4.68 -0.84 0.44
CA ARG A 33 4.18 -0.45 1.77
C ARG A 33 5.18 0.44 2.51
N GLU A 34 6.45 0.08 2.53
CA GLU A 34 7.51 0.88 3.16
C GLU A 34 7.61 2.27 2.53
N THR A 35 7.51 2.34 1.20
CA THR A 35 7.51 3.60 0.46
C THR A 35 6.31 4.47 0.83
N LEU A 36 5.10 3.89 0.87
CA LEU A 36 3.90 4.60 1.28
C LEU A 36 4.00 5.14 2.72
N LEU A 37 4.49 4.32 3.65
CA LEU A 37 4.70 4.74 5.04
C LEU A 37 5.71 5.90 5.14
N ALA A 38 6.79 5.86 4.37
CA ALA A 38 7.78 6.95 4.31
C ALA A 38 7.18 8.25 3.75
N LEU A 39 6.34 8.16 2.71
CA LEU A 39 5.64 9.31 2.14
C LEU A 39 4.64 9.93 3.14
N ILE A 40 3.88 9.09 3.84
CA ILE A 40 2.94 9.52 4.88
C ILE A 40 3.67 10.22 6.03
N ASP A 41 4.80 9.65 6.49
CA ASP A 41 5.59 10.25 7.59
C ASP A 41 6.26 11.56 7.15
N LYS A 42 6.74 11.64 5.91
CA LYS A 42 7.27 12.89 5.31
C LYS A 42 6.24 14.02 5.31
N ASP A 43 4.97 13.69 5.05
CA ASP A 43 3.85 14.63 5.14
C ASP A 43 3.35 14.89 6.58
N LYS A 44 4.02 14.30 7.58
CA LYS A 44 3.61 14.35 8.99
C LYS A 44 2.18 13.87 9.18
N LYS A 45 1.79 12.82 8.48
CA LYS A 45 0.48 12.18 8.61
C LYS A 45 0.60 10.81 9.26
N ILE A 46 -0.54 10.25 9.62
CA ILE A 46 -0.70 8.89 10.12
C ILE A 46 -1.90 8.24 9.44
N ALA A 47 -1.75 6.98 9.05
CA ALA A 47 -2.79 6.17 8.44
C ALA A 47 -2.94 4.85 9.22
N SER A 48 -4.16 4.35 9.34
CA SER A 48 -4.41 3.02 9.87
C SER A 48 -4.03 1.95 8.84
N GLU A 49 -3.78 0.72 9.30
CA GLU A 49 -3.48 -0.41 8.40
C GLU A 49 -4.61 -0.63 7.38
N LEU A 50 -5.87 -0.41 7.80
CA LEU A 50 -7.03 -0.41 6.89
C LEU A 50 -6.86 0.57 5.73
N HIS A 51 -6.48 1.83 6.02
CA HIS A 51 -6.32 2.85 4.98
C HIS A 51 -5.11 2.58 4.09
N ILE A 52 -4.02 2.06 4.67
CA ILE A 52 -2.82 1.64 3.92
C ILE A 52 -3.22 0.54 2.93
N ARG A 53 -3.84 -0.54 3.42
CA ARG A 53 -4.27 -1.66 2.59
C ARG A 53 -5.23 -1.20 1.48
N SER A 54 -6.28 -0.46 1.82
CA SER A 54 -7.23 0.04 0.82
C SER A 54 -6.56 0.90 -0.25
N TYR A 55 -5.60 1.74 0.12
CA TYR A 55 -4.89 2.59 -0.82
C TYR A 55 -4.01 1.77 -1.77
N MET A 56 -3.23 0.84 -1.22
CA MET A 56 -2.35 -0.01 -2.03
C MET A 56 -3.16 -0.95 -2.93
N THR A 57 -4.27 -1.51 -2.44
CA THR A 57 -5.21 -2.30 -3.26
C THR A 57 -5.76 -1.47 -4.41
N CYS A 58 -6.15 -0.21 -4.19
CA CYS A 58 -6.61 0.67 -5.25
C CYS A 58 -5.51 0.96 -6.29
N CYS A 59 -4.26 1.15 -5.83
CA CYS A 59 -3.11 1.31 -6.73
C CYS A 59 -2.88 0.05 -7.57
N ALA A 60 -2.93 -1.14 -6.97
CA ALA A 60 -2.78 -2.40 -7.68
C ALA A 60 -3.92 -2.65 -8.69
N GLU A 61 -5.16 -2.32 -8.30
CA GLU A 61 -6.33 -2.46 -9.16
C GLU A 61 -6.27 -1.54 -10.38
N SER A 62 -5.79 -0.30 -10.21
CA SER A 62 -5.74 0.69 -11.29
C SER A 62 -4.80 0.27 -12.44
N VAL A 63 -3.79 -0.54 -12.15
CA VAL A 63 -2.81 -1.03 -13.13
C VAL A 63 -2.98 -2.50 -13.51
N SER A 64 -3.93 -3.21 -12.90
CA SER A 64 -4.17 -4.65 -13.11
C SER A 64 -4.50 -5.04 -14.56
N THR A 65 -4.97 -4.09 -15.37
CA THR A 65 -5.32 -4.28 -16.78
C THR A 65 -4.31 -3.67 -17.76
N THR A 66 -3.21 -3.10 -17.24
CA THR A 66 -2.17 -2.45 -18.05
C THR A 66 -1.06 -3.46 -18.39
N HIS A 67 -0.55 -3.41 -19.61
CA HIS A 67 0.54 -4.29 -20.07
C HIS A 67 1.67 -3.47 -20.73
N PRO A 68 2.93 -3.61 -20.26
CA PRO A 68 3.35 -4.40 -19.09
C PRO A 68 2.78 -3.85 -17.77
N ILE A 69 2.67 -4.72 -16.76
CA ILE A 69 2.28 -4.29 -15.41
C ILE A 69 3.45 -3.47 -14.86
N PRO A 70 3.23 -2.21 -14.45
CA PRO A 70 4.26 -1.38 -13.84
C PRO A 70 4.55 -1.82 -12.41
N ASP A 71 5.76 -1.49 -11.92
CA ASP A 71 6.15 -1.77 -10.54
C ASP A 71 5.21 -1.08 -9.55
N LEU A 72 4.71 -1.81 -8.56
CA LEU A 72 3.72 -1.29 -7.61
C LEU A 72 4.23 -0.06 -6.84
N VAL A 73 5.53 0.00 -6.56
CA VAL A 73 6.17 1.13 -5.87
C VAL A 73 6.12 2.42 -6.68
N GLU A 74 6.28 2.34 -8.01
CA GLU A 74 6.20 3.49 -8.90
C GLU A 74 4.76 4.02 -8.95
N VAL A 75 3.79 3.11 -9.05
CA VAL A 75 2.35 3.44 -9.05
C VAL A 75 1.97 4.15 -7.76
N ILE A 76 2.36 3.62 -6.60
CA ILE A 76 2.09 4.25 -5.30
C ILE A 76 2.73 5.64 -5.22
N SER A 77 3.99 5.76 -5.64
CA SER A 77 4.71 7.03 -5.57
C SER A 77 4.06 8.09 -6.45
N GLU A 78 3.64 7.72 -7.66
CA GLU A 78 2.92 8.61 -8.57
C GLU A 78 1.55 9.00 -7.98
N PHE A 79 0.74 8.02 -7.59
CA PHE A 79 -0.61 8.27 -7.07
C PHE A 79 -0.56 9.14 -5.81
N TYR A 80 0.37 8.88 -4.90
CA TYR A 80 0.52 9.66 -3.68
C TYR A 80 1.02 11.07 -4.00
N GLY A 81 1.95 11.23 -4.95
CA GLY A 81 2.40 12.56 -5.37
C GLY A 81 1.29 13.41 -6.01
N ARG A 82 0.37 12.78 -6.76
CA ARG A 82 -0.70 13.47 -7.49
C ARG A 82 -1.94 13.73 -6.65
N PHE A 83 -2.33 12.77 -5.81
CA PHE A 83 -3.60 12.79 -5.09
C PHE A 83 -3.44 12.77 -3.57
N GLY A 84 -2.25 12.45 -3.06
CA GLY A 84 -2.01 12.23 -1.64
C GLY A 84 -2.80 11.04 -1.10
N MET A 85 -3.14 11.11 0.18
CA MET A 85 -4.02 10.17 0.86
C MET A 85 -4.99 10.96 1.75
N ASP A 86 -6.25 11.09 1.31
CA ASP A 86 -7.29 11.86 2.01
C ASP A 86 -7.61 11.31 3.41
N ASN A 87 -7.53 9.99 3.56
CA ASN A 87 -7.83 9.30 4.82
C ASN A 87 -6.66 9.34 5.84
N ALA A 88 -5.54 9.98 5.48
CA ALA A 88 -4.39 10.16 6.37
C ALA A 88 -4.58 11.41 7.23
N LYS A 89 -4.55 11.23 8.56
CA LYS A 89 -4.76 12.32 9.52
C LYS A 89 -3.46 13.06 9.75
N SER A 90 -3.49 14.40 9.81
CA SER A 90 -2.34 15.19 10.29
C SER A 90 -1.94 14.74 11.68
N ARG A 91 -0.64 14.53 11.90
CA ARG A 91 -0.03 14.30 13.21
C ARG A 91 -0.11 15.64 13.97
N ARG A 92 -1.23 15.88 14.66
CA ARG A 92 -1.34 16.99 15.63
C ARG A 92 -0.50 16.67 16.87
#